data_AF-A0A2L2Z9J1-F1
#
_entry.id   AF-A0A2L2Z9J1-F1
#
_cell.length_a   1.000
_cell.length_b   1.000
_cell.length_c   1.000
_cell.angle_alpha   90.00
_cell.angle_beta   90.00
_cell.angle_gamma   90.00
#
_symmetry.space_group_name_H-M   'P 1'
#
loop_
_entity.id
_entity.type
_entity.pdbx_description
1 polymer ?
#
loop_
_entity_poly.entity_id
_entity_poly.type
_entity_poly.pdbx_seq_one_letter_code
_entity_poly.pdbx_strand_id
1 'polypeptide(L)' 'TKDKLEAGFKKLQAATDIKSLLKIYLTKEDFVACKDMKTAFGATLFVCIQS' A
#
# COMPACT_ATOMS: atom_id res chain seq x y z
N THR A 1 0.30 7.65 -10.79
CA THR A 1 0.60 7.34 -9.37
C THR A 1 -0.27 6.23 -8.81
N LYS A 2 -1.58 6.18 -9.13
CA LYS A 2 -2.50 5.10 -8.69
C LYS A 2 -2.10 3.70 -9.18
N ASP A 3 -1.64 3.60 -10.43
CA ASP A 3 -1.23 2.33 -11.06
C ASP A 3 -0.06 1.63 -10.34
N LYS A 4 0.94 2.41 -9.90
CA LYS A 4 2.08 1.90 -9.11
C LYS A 4 1.67 1.41 -7.72
N LEU A 5 0.60 2.01 -7.15
CA LEU A 5 0.07 1.64 -5.85
C LEU A 5 -0.62 0.28 -5.90
N GLU A 6 -1.45 0.04 -6.93
CA GLU A 6 -2.10 -1.26 -7.14
C GLU A 6 -1.10 -2.35 -7.49
N ALA A 7 -0.08 -2.05 -8.28
CA ALA A 7 1.02 -2.96 -8.57
C ALA A 7 1.78 -3.36 -7.28
N GLY A 8 2.07 -2.39 -6.39
CA GLY A 8 2.69 -2.65 -5.09
C GLY A 8 1.82 -3.52 -4.19
N PHE A 9 0.53 -3.20 -4.09
CA PHE A 9 -0.44 -3.98 -3.30
C PHE A 9 -0.56 -5.42 -3.79
N LYS A 10 -0.65 -5.63 -5.11
CA LYS A 10 -0.72 -6.96 -5.71
C LYS A 10 0.55 -7.77 -5.48
N LYS A 11 1.72 -7.12 -5.50
CA LYS A 11 3.01 -7.74 -5.19
C LYS A 11 3.13 -8.15 -3.72
N LEU A 12 2.63 -7.34 -2.80
CA LEU A 12 2.53 -7.67 -1.37
C LEU A 12 1.56 -8.82 -1.10
N GLN A 13 0.39 -8.81 -1.73
CA GLN A 13 -0.55 -9.92 -1.66
C GLN A 13 0.04 -11.22 -2.23
N ALA A 14 0.76 -11.15 -3.35
CA ALA A 14 1.39 -12.32 -3.98
C ALA A 14 2.59 -12.88 -3.20
N ALA A 15 3.23 -12.07 -2.36
CA ALA A 15 4.40 -12.52 -1.60
C ALA A 15 3.97 -13.39 -0.41
N THR A 16 3.98 -14.71 -0.61
CA THR A 16 3.52 -15.74 0.33
C THR A 16 4.42 -15.91 1.56
N ASP A 17 5.67 -15.43 1.49
CA ASP A 17 6.67 -15.54 2.57
C ASP A 17 6.69 -14.34 3.52
N ILE A 18 5.78 -13.37 3.34
CA ILE A 18 5.78 -12.13 4.10
C ILE A 18 5.03 -12.29 5.43
N LYS A 19 5.76 -12.22 6.54
CA LYS A 19 5.22 -12.03 7.91
C LYS A 19 5.01 -10.55 8.29
N SER A 20 5.21 -9.62 7.35
CA SER A 20 5.07 -8.19 7.63
C SER A 20 3.64 -7.85 8.02
N LEU A 21 3.50 -7.04 9.08
CA LEU A 21 2.23 -6.48 9.55
C LEU A 21 1.47 -5.76 8.43
N LEU A 22 2.20 -5.18 7.48
CA LEU A 22 1.65 -4.61 6.25
C LEU A 22 0.74 -5.57 5.50
N LYS A 23 1.09 -6.86 5.34
CA LYS A 23 0.21 -7.80 4.61
C LYS A 23 -1.00 -8.24 5.45
N ILE A 24 -0.81 -8.35 6.76
CA ILE A 24 -1.84 -8.82 7.70
C ILE A 24 -2.94 -7.78 7.86
N TYR A 25 -2.57 -6.49 7.90
CA TYR A 25 -3.50 -5.39 8.19
C TYR A 25 -3.87 -4.54 6.98
N LEU A 26 -3.18 -4.65 5.84
CA LEU A 26 -3.55 -3.90 4.64
C LEU A 26 -4.67 -4.64 3.90
N THR A 27 -5.89 -4.48 4.40
CA THR A 27 -7.10 -4.93 3.74
C THR A 27 -7.41 -4.03 2.52
N LYS A 28 -8.23 -4.54 1.60
CA LYS A 28 -8.66 -3.75 0.42
C LYS A 28 -9.38 -2.46 0.81
N GLU A 29 -10.08 -2.47 1.94
CA GLU A 29 -10.83 -1.32 2.45
C GLU A 29 -9.89 -0.23 2.95
N ASP A 30 -8.90 -0.58 3.79
CA ASP A 30 -7.86 0.34 4.25
C ASP A 30 -7.02 0.90 3.10
N PHE A 31 -6.75 0.08 2.09
CA PHE A 31 -6.06 0.50 0.89
C PHE A 31 -6.86 1.51 0.07
N VAL A 32 -8.17 1.27 -0.12
CA VAL A 32 -9.06 2.19 -0.84
C VAL A 32 -9.26 3.49 -0.06
N ALA A 33 -9.29 3.44 1.28
CA ALA A 33 -9.38 4.63 2.11
C ALA A 33 -8.12 5.50 2.04
N CYS A 34 -6.93 4.88 2.06
CA CYS A 34 -5.65 5.61 2.10
C CYS A 34 -5.05 5.95 0.72
N LYS A 35 -5.50 5.34 -0.39
CA LYS A 35 -4.88 5.53 -1.72
C LYS A 35 -5.02 6.96 -2.28
N ASP A 36 -6.07 7.68 -1.89
CA ASP A 36 -6.37 9.03 -2.37
C ASP A 36 -5.91 10.11 -1.38
N MET A 37 -5.43 9.70 -0.19
CA MET A 37 -4.93 10.62 0.82
C MET A 37 -3.51 11.07 0.52
N LYS A 38 -3.28 12.37 0.64
CA LYS A 38 -1.97 13.01 0.54
C LYS A 38 -1.74 13.85 1.77
N THR A 39 -0.55 13.75 2.34
CA THR A 39 -0.13 14.66 3.40
C THR A 39 0.27 16.01 2.81
N ALA A 40 0.30 17.07 3.62
CA ALA A 40 0.79 18.39 3.21
C ALA A 40 2.23 18.37 2.66
N PHE A 41 2.99 17.31 2.95
CA PHE A 41 4.34 17.06 2.44
C PHE A 41 4.36 16.34 1.08
N GLY A 42 3.19 16.06 0.49
CA GLY A 42 3.06 15.34 -0.78
C GLY A 42 3.31 13.83 -0.70
N ALA A 43 3.58 13.30 0.50
CA ALA A 43 3.75 11.87 0.70
C ALA A 43 2.43 11.14 0.49
N THR A 44 2.51 10.03 -0.23
CA THR A 44 1.38 9.16 -0.55
C THR A 44 1.63 7.81 0.10
N LEU A 45 0.56 7.02 0.25
CA LEU A 45 0.66 5.64 0.74
C LEU A 45 1.74 4.83 0.01
N PHE A 46 2.00 5.13 -1.27
CA PHE A 46 3.07 4.53 -2.05
C PHE A 46 4.46 4.65 -1.38
N VAL A 47 4.78 5.83 -0.82
CA VAL A 47 6.07 6.07 -0.16
C VAL A 47 6.23 5.24 1.11
N CYS A 48 5.14 4.99 1.84
CA CYS A 48 5.16 4.13 3.04
C CYS A 48 5.29 2.65 2.72
N ILE A 49 4.81 2.21 1.56
CA ILE A 49 4.78 0.79 1.19
C ILE A 49 6.02 0.39 0.36
N GLN A 50 6.71 1.34 -0.28
CA GLN A 50 7.88 1.09 -1.14
C GLN A 50 9.19 0.81 -0.35
N SER A 51 9.08 0.43 0.93
CA SER A 51 10.24 0.10 1.78
C SER A 51 10.82 -1.27 1.49
#